data_AF-A0A8X6PFY6-F1
#
_entry.id   AF-A0A8X6PFY6-F1
#
_cell.length_a   1.000
_cell.length_b   1.000
_cell.length_c   1.000
_cell.angle_alpha   90.00
_cell.angle_beta   90.00
_cell.angle_gamma   90.00
#
_symmetry.space_group_name_H-M   'P 1'
#
loop_
_entity.id
_entity.type
_entity.pdbx_description
1 polymer ?
#
loop_
_entity_poly.entity_id
_entity_poly.type
_entity_poly.pdbx_seq_one_letter_code
_entity_poly.pdbx_strand_id
1 'polypeptide(L)'
;MPNFRRNYQNKKKEAFERRKYAIKREYRKMQVGKGGQSFHPRQNRPNDNNGSQFYRRAMQEYERNRAAIEERKQIKEAKRKEREEAITRYKEKKLENFKKLSQRTKRGQPVMKGRLEILLEKIKKTVNNDCETVNNTGTTSYKRKIGNSFRKN
;
A
#
# COMPACT_ATOMS: atom_id res chain seq x y z
N MET A 1 -12.47 -9.47 25.21
CA MET A 1 -12.22 -9.55 23.74
C MET A 1 -10.73 -9.71 23.49
N PRO A 2 -10.24 -10.84 22.93
CA PRO A 2 -8.81 -11.03 22.69
C PRO A 2 -8.29 -10.05 21.65
N ASN A 3 -7.16 -9.40 21.92
CA ASN A 3 -6.54 -8.38 21.07
C ASN A 3 -6.06 -8.99 19.73
N PHE A 4 -6.90 -8.97 18.69
CA PHE A 4 -6.63 -9.48 17.33
C PHE A 4 -5.31 -8.97 16.73
N ARG A 5 -4.95 -7.71 16.99
CA ARG A 5 -3.71 -7.09 16.51
C ARG A 5 -2.46 -7.73 17.13
N ARG A 6 -2.52 -8.11 18.40
CA ARG A 6 -1.41 -8.74 19.13
C ARG A 6 -1.21 -10.19 18.66
N ASN A 7 -2.30 -10.91 18.40
CA ASN A 7 -2.28 -12.27 17.85
C ASN A 7 -1.68 -12.32 16.43
N TYR A 8 -2.05 -11.39 15.54
CA TYR A 8 -1.49 -11.32 14.19
C TYR A 8 0.03 -11.03 14.17
N GLN A 9 0.50 -10.12 15.02
CA GLN A 9 1.93 -9.82 15.13
C GLN A 9 2.71 -11.01 15.70
N ASN A 10 2.14 -11.74 16.67
CA ASN A 10 2.75 -12.95 17.21
C ASN A 10 2.84 -14.07 16.17
N LYS A 11 1.79 -14.30 15.36
CA LYS A 11 1.82 -15.25 14.24
C LYS A 11 2.89 -14.91 13.20
N LYS A 12 3.10 -13.61 12.91
CA LYS A 12 4.18 -13.17 12.02
C LYS A 12 5.58 -13.49 12.59
N LYS A 13 5.78 -13.24 13.89
CA LYS A 13 7.04 -13.57 14.57
C LYS A 13 7.30 -15.08 14.58
N GLU A 14 6.26 -15.86 14.85
CA GLU A 14 6.36 -17.33 14.85
C GLU A 14 6.70 -17.88 13.47
N ALA A 15 6.05 -17.39 12.40
CA ALA A 15 6.37 -17.77 11.03
C ALA A 15 7.82 -17.41 10.65
N PHE A 16 8.31 -16.27 11.11
CA PHE A 16 9.70 -15.85 10.90
C PHE A 16 10.69 -16.76 11.62
N GLU A 17 10.45 -17.09 12.89
CA GLU A 17 11.29 -18.02 13.65
C GLU A 17 11.27 -19.42 13.02
N ARG A 18 10.10 -19.94 12.63
CA ARG A 18 10.00 -21.22 11.91
C ARG A 18 10.87 -21.24 10.64
N ARG A 19 10.84 -20.16 9.85
CA ARG A 19 11.69 -20.02 8.65
C ARG A 19 13.18 -19.98 8.99
N LYS A 20 13.56 -19.24 10.03
CA LYS A 20 14.95 -19.15 10.52
C LYS A 20 15.48 -20.51 11.00
N TYR A 21 14.68 -21.27 11.75
CA TYR A 21 15.03 -22.62 12.20
C TYR A 21 15.08 -23.63 11.04
N ALA A 22 14.21 -23.49 10.03
CA ALA A 22 14.26 -24.30 8.81
C ALA A 22 15.56 -24.08 8.03
N ILE A 23 15.94 -22.82 7.79
CA ILE A 23 17.20 -22.46 7.13
C ILE A 23 18.41 -23.00 7.93
N LYS A 24 18.41 -22.83 9.26
CA LYS A 24 19.49 -23.34 10.12
C LYS A 24 19.60 -24.86 10.10
N ARG A 25 18.46 -25.57 10.03
CA ARG A 25 18.40 -27.03 9.92
C ARG A 25 18.94 -27.50 8.57
N GLU A 26 18.55 -26.85 7.50
CA GLU A 26 18.98 -27.16 6.14
C GLU A 26 20.49 -26.92 5.96
N TYR A 27 21.00 -25.80 6.48
CA TYR A 27 22.43 -25.52 6.55
C TYR A 27 23.21 -26.60 7.30
N ARG A 28 22.70 -27.07 8.45
CA ARG A 28 23.30 -28.17 9.20
C ARG A 28 23.27 -29.49 8.42
N LYS A 29 22.18 -29.80 7.71
CA LYS A 29 22.09 -31.00 6.86
C LYS A 29 23.10 -30.96 5.71
N MET A 30 23.31 -29.80 5.09
CA MET A 30 24.35 -29.63 4.06
C MET A 30 25.77 -29.84 4.61
N GLN A 31 26.00 -29.56 5.89
CA GLN A 31 27.28 -29.85 6.56
C GLN A 31 27.44 -31.34 6.91
N VAL A 32 26.37 -32.02 7.33
CA VAL A 32 26.40 -33.43 7.77
C VAL A 32 26.31 -34.42 6.60
N GLY A 33 25.80 -34.00 5.43
CA GLY A 33 25.77 -34.81 4.19
C GLY A 33 27.14 -35.14 3.58
N LYS A 34 28.25 -34.76 4.23
CA LYS A 34 29.63 -35.13 3.87
C LYS A 34 30.23 -36.24 4.77
N GLY A 35 29.41 -36.95 5.56
CA GLY A 35 29.89 -37.88 6.59
C GLY A 35 29.43 -39.33 6.46
N GLY A 36 29.23 -39.84 5.25
CA GLY A 36 28.69 -41.20 5.07
C GLY A 36 29.07 -41.91 3.77
N GLN A 37 30.26 -41.69 3.24
CA GLN A 37 31.00 -42.63 2.37
C GLN A 37 32.50 -42.32 2.48
N SER A 38 33.33 -43.35 2.58
CA SER A 38 34.79 -43.25 2.64
C SER A 38 35.34 -42.60 1.37
N PHE A 39 35.62 -41.30 1.45
CA PHE A 39 36.21 -40.51 0.37
C PHE A 39 37.73 -40.50 0.52
N HIS A 40 38.44 -41.21 -0.36
CA HIS A 40 39.88 -41.00 -0.54
C HIS A 40 40.12 -39.55 -0.99
N PRO A 41 41.00 -38.77 -0.34
CA PRO A 41 41.20 -37.37 -0.72
C PRO A 41 42.05 -37.33 -2.00
N ARG A 42 41.40 -37.40 -3.16
CA ARG A 42 42.02 -36.88 -4.38
C ARG A 42 42.09 -35.36 -4.22
N GLN A 43 43.29 -34.86 -4.00
CA GLN A 43 43.61 -33.44 -3.99
C GLN A 43 43.49 -32.86 -5.41
N ASN A 44 42.26 -32.71 -5.90
CA ASN A 44 41.98 -31.76 -6.96
C ASN A 44 41.47 -30.49 -6.27
N ARG A 45 42.39 -29.61 -5.87
CA ARG A 45 42.03 -28.27 -5.43
C ARG A 45 41.47 -27.54 -6.66
N PRO A 46 40.17 -27.18 -6.71
CA PRO A 46 39.70 -26.33 -7.77
C PRO A 46 40.43 -24.99 -7.63
N ASN A 47 40.94 -24.50 -8.75
CA ASN A 47 41.67 -23.23 -8.82
C ASN A 47 40.84 -22.11 -8.15
N ASP A 48 41.31 -21.58 -7.01
CA ASP A 48 40.62 -20.65 -6.11
C ASP A 48 40.28 -19.27 -6.73
N ASN A 49 40.68 -19.04 -7.98
CA ASN A 49 40.42 -17.80 -8.72
C ASN A 49 38.92 -17.53 -8.97
N ASN A 50 38.05 -18.54 -8.93
CA ASN A 50 36.60 -18.35 -9.14
C ASN A 50 35.84 -17.88 -7.88
N GLY A 51 36.31 -18.20 -6.67
CA GLY A 51 35.65 -17.82 -5.41
C GLY A 51 35.54 -16.31 -5.22
N SER A 52 36.56 -15.58 -5.67
CA SER A 52 36.60 -14.11 -5.69
C SER A 52 35.52 -13.50 -6.60
N GLN A 53 35.27 -14.12 -7.76
CA GLN A 53 34.25 -13.64 -8.71
C GLN A 53 32.82 -13.90 -8.23
N PHE A 54 32.56 -15.05 -7.61
CA PHE A 54 31.25 -15.32 -6.96
C PHE A 54 31.00 -14.38 -5.80
N TYR A 55 32.00 -14.15 -4.94
CA TYR A 55 31.91 -13.19 -3.83
C TYR A 55 31.63 -11.77 -4.33
N ARG A 56 32.35 -11.32 -5.37
CA ARG A 56 32.13 -10.01 -6.00
C ARG A 56 30.71 -9.87 -6.56
N ARG A 57 30.20 -10.91 -7.25
CA ARG A 57 28.81 -10.92 -7.76
C ARG A 57 27.79 -10.87 -6.62
N ALA A 58 27.99 -11.64 -5.57
CA ALA A 58 27.12 -11.65 -4.40
C ALA A 58 27.09 -10.29 -3.68
N MET A 59 28.25 -9.62 -3.55
CA MET A 59 28.33 -8.26 -3.01
C MET A 59 27.59 -7.25 -3.89
N GLN A 60 27.77 -7.31 -5.21
CA GLN A 60 27.06 -6.43 -6.13
C GLN A 60 25.54 -6.62 -6.09
N GLU A 61 25.06 -7.87 -6.01
CA GLU A 61 23.63 -8.15 -5.84
C GLU A 61 23.10 -7.67 -4.49
N TYR A 62 23.88 -7.83 -3.42
CA TYR A 62 23.52 -7.32 -2.09
C TYR A 62 23.34 -5.80 -2.11
N GLU A 63 24.27 -5.06 -2.72
CA GLU A 63 24.19 -3.60 -2.85
C GLU A 63 22.99 -3.16 -3.68
N ARG A 64 22.75 -3.81 -4.83
CA ARG A 64 21.57 -3.53 -5.67
C ARG A 64 20.26 -3.77 -4.91
N ASN A 65 20.17 -4.88 -4.18
CA ASN A 65 19.00 -5.19 -3.36
C ASN A 65 18.81 -4.19 -2.23
N ARG A 66 19.90 -3.75 -1.59
CA ARG A 66 19.86 -2.72 -0.55
C ARG A 66 19.35 -1.38 -1.11
N ALA A 67 19.84 -0.96 -2.26
CA ALA A 67 19.38 0.26 -2.94
C ALA A 67 17.89 0.18 -3.31
N ALA A 68 17.45 -0.92 -3.92
CA ALA A 68 16.05 -1.13 -4.29
C ALA A 68 15.12 -1.18 -3.06
N ILE A 69 15.57 -1.73 -1.93
CA ILE A 69 14.81 -1.71 -0.67
C ILE A 69 14.66 -0.27 -0.18
N GLU A 70 15.73 0.52 -0.23
CA GLU A 70 15.70 1.90 0.26
C GLU A 70 14.79 2.78 -0.59
N GLU A 71 14.88 2.69 -1.92
CA GLU A 71 13.97 3.37 -2.84
C GLU A 71 12.50 3.00 -2.57
N ARG A 72 12.20 1.70 -2.41
CA ARG A 72 10.84 1.23 -2.09
C ARG A 72 10.34 1.77 -0.75
N LYS A 73 11.20 1.92 0.25
CA LYS A 73 10.83 2.55 1.53
C LYS A 73 10.49 4.02 1.34
N GLN A 74 11.32 4.76 0.61
CA GLN A 74 11.11 6.18 0.35
C GLN A 74 9.79 6.43 -0.39
N ILE A 75 9.53 5.69 -1.47
CA ILE A 75 8.26 5.77 -2.22
C ILE A 75 7.07 5.44 -1.31
N LYS A 76 7.20 4.40 -0.48
CA LYS A 76 6.12 4.01 0.44
C LYS A 76 5.86 5.06 1.51
N GLU A 77 6.90 5.70 2.01
CA GLU A 77 6.78 6.77 3.00
C GLU A 77 6.14 8.02 2.37
N ALA A 78 6.58 8.44 1.18
CA ALA A 78 5.96 9.54 0.45
C ALA A 78 4.46 9.29 0.22
N LYS A 79 4.10 8.12 -0.31
CA LYS A 79 2.70 7.71 -0.49
C LYS A 79 1.92 7.59 0.82
N ARG A 80 2.58 7.41 1.96
CA ARG A 80 1.93 7.39 3.27
C ARG A 80 1.62 8.81 3.72
N LYS A 81 2.59 9.73 3.60
CA LYS A 81 2.44 11.15 3.93
C LYS A 81 1.34 11.80 3.09
N GLU A 82 1.34 11.60 1.77
CA GLU A 82 0.28 12.10 0.88
C GLU A 82 -1.12 11.62 1.29
N ARG A 83 -1.25 10.34 1.67
CA ARG A 83 -2.53 9.79 2.14
C ARG A 83 -2.96 10.35 3.48
N GLU A 84 -2.02 10.48 4.42
CA GLU A 84 -2.28 11.07 5.73
C GLU A 84 -2.74 12.52 5.58
N GLU A 85 -2.06 13.31 4.74
CA GLU A 85 -2.44 14.69 4.42
C GLU A 85 -3.80 14.79 3.73
N ALA A 86 -4.11 13.91 2.78
CA ALA A 86 -5.42 13.89 2.14
C ALA A 86 -6.55 13.58 3.16
N ILE A 87 -6.28 12.67 4.11
CA ILE A 87 -7.24 12.33 5.17
C ILE A 87 -7.42 13.47 6.15
N THR A 88 -6.35 14.18 6.56
CA THR A 88 -6.46 15.32 7.47
C THR A 88 -7.27 16.44 6.83
N ARG A 89 -6.94 16.83 5.60
CA ARG A 89 -7.69 17.84 4.84
C ARG A 89 -9.17 17.47 4.68
N TYR A 90 -9.47 16.20 4.40
CA TYR A 90 -10.84 15.73 4.33
C TYR A 90 -11.58 15.85 5.66
N LYS A 91 -10.95 15.46 6.77
CA LYS A 91 -11.54 15.55 8.12
C LYS A 91 -11.79 17.00 8.53
N GLU A 92 -10.84 17.88 8.27
CA GLU A 92 -10.95 19.32 8.54
C GLU A 92 -12.11 19.92 7.75
N LYS A 93 -12.15 19.70 6.43
CA LYS A 93 -13.24 20.18 5.57
C LYS A 93 -14.60 19.60 5.99
N LYS A 94 -14.65 18.32 6.38
CA LYS A 94 -15.87 17.69 6.88
C LYS A 94 -16.36 18.36 8.16
N LEU A 95 -15.45 18.66 9.09
CA LEU A 95 -15.79 19.33 10.34
C LEU A 95 -16.29 20.75 10.10
N GLU A 96 -15.63 21.51 9.23
CA GLU A 96 -16.06 22.87 8.85
C GLU A 96 -17.46 22.85 8.22
N ASN A 97 -17.69 21.94 7.28
CA ASN A 97 -19.00 21.79 6.66
C ASN A 97 -20.07 21.38 7.68
N PHE A 98 -19.74 20.46 8.59
CA PHE A 98 -20.66 20.07 9.65
C PHE A 98 -21.05 21.28 10.51
N LYS A 99 -20.07 22.09 10.95
CA LYS A 99 -20.31 23.31 11.72
C LYS A 99 -21.27 24.27 10.99
N LYS A 100 -21.07 24.50 9.69
CA LYS A 100 -21.96 25.37 8.88
C LYS A 100 -23.36 24.78 8.73
N LEU A 101 -23.48 23.48 8.49
CA LEU A 101 -24.77 22.80 8.27
C LEU A 101 -25.61 22.64 9.55
N SER A 102 -24.94 22.46 10.69
CA SER A 102 -25.57 22.23 11.99
C SER A 102 -26.04 23.51 12.66
N GLN A 103 -25.66 24.69 12.16
CA GLN A 103 -26.11 25.98 12.70
C GLN A 103 -27.63 26.14 12.58
N ARG A 104 -28.24 26.59 13.69
CA ARG A 104 -29.67 26.87 13.79
C ARG A 104 -29.89 28.28 14.33
N THR A 105 -31.00 28.89 13.95
CA THR A 105 -31.45 30.18 14.47
C THR A 105 -31.98 30.01 15.90
N LYS A 106 -32.22 31.12 16.61
CA LYS A 106 -32.83 31.12 17.95
C LYS A 106 -34.18 30.37 17.99
N ARG A 107 -34.90 30.33 16.87
CA ARG A 107 -36.19 29.61 16.72
C ARG A 107 -36.03 28.16 16.23
N GLY A 108 -34.81 27.62 16.23
CA GLY A 108 -34.52 26.23 15.86
C GLY A 108 -34.55 25.93 14.37
N GLN A 109 -34.77 26.93 13.50
CA GLN A 109 -34.69 26.75 12.05
C GLN A 109 -33.24 26.68 11.59
N PRO A 110 -32.92 25.95 10.52
CA PRO A 110 -31.57 25.92 9.98
C PRO A 110 -31.15 27.29 9.41
N VAL A 111 -29.89 27.67 9.63
CA VAL A 111 -29.33 28.89 9.03
C VAL A 111 -29.06 28.65 7.54
N MET A 112 -29.72 29.43 6.67
CA MET A 112 -29.64 29.21 5.21
C MET A 112 -28.31 29.66 4.59
N LYS A 113 -27.69 30.72 5.10
CA LYS A 113 -26.45 31.30 4.52
C LYS A 113 -25.36 30.24 4.28
N GLY A 114 -24.92 29.54 5.33
CA GLY A 114 -23.87 28.53 5.21
C GLY A 114 -24.26 27.30 4.39
N ARG A 115 -25.55 26.94 4.36
CA ARG A 115 -26.06 25.84 3.53
C ARG A 115 -26.00 26.17 2.05
N LEU A 116 -26.35 27.40 1.69
CA LEU A 116 -26.29 27.90 0.31
C LEU A 116 -24.84 28.00 -0.17
N GLU A 117 -23.90 28.44 0.66
CA GLU A 117 -22.47 28.45 0.33
C GLU A 117 -21.96 27.04 -0.04
N ILE A 118 -22.29 26.02 0.78
CA ILE A 118 -21.90 24.62 0.50
C ILE A 118 -22.58 24.09 -0.77
N LEU A 119 -23.85 24.45 -0.98
CA LEU A 119 -24.57 24.05 -2.19
C LEU A 119 -23.92 24.65 -3.45
N LEU A 120 -23.58 25.93 -3.41
CA LEU A 120 -22.88 26.61 -4.51
C LEU A 120 -21.52 25.96 -4.77
N GLU A 121 -20.74 25.65 -3.73
CA GLU A 121 -19.46 24.94 -3.88
C GLU A 121 -19.64 23.58 -4.58
N LYS A 122 -20.69 22.83 -4.23
CA LYS A 122 -21.01 21.56 -4.88
C LYS A 122 -21.37 21.74 -6.35
N ILE A 123 -22.24 22.69 -6.66
CA ILE A 123 -22.66 22.97 -8.05
C ILE A 123 -21.45 23.39 -8.89
N LYS A 124 -20.59 24.28 -8.39
CA LYS A 124 -19.36 24.68 -9.08
C LYS A 124 -18.45 23.48 -9.36
N LYS A 125 -18.29 22.58 -8.39
CA LYS A 125 -17.50 21.35 -8.60
C LYS A 125 -18.12 20.42 -9.62
N THR A 126 -19.43 20.17 -9.57
CA THR A 126 -20.08 19.30 -10.55
C THR A 126 -19.95 19.88 -11.95
N VAL A 127 -20.23 21.17 -12.12
CA VAL A 127 -20.10 21.85 -13.42
C VAL A 127 -18.66 21.81 -13.94
N ASN A 128 -17.66 22.06 -13.07
CA ASN A 128 -16.26 22.00 -13.47
C ASN A 128 -15.81 20.55 -13.82
N ASN A 129 -16.24 19.56 -13.05
CA ASN A 129 -15.90 18.16 -13.33
C ASN A 129 -16.57 17.69 -14.63
N ASP A 130 -17.83 18.09 -14.87
CA ASP A 130 -18.55 17.78 -16.09
C ASP A 130 -17.85 18.44 -17.30
N CYS A 131 -17.34 19.68 -17.18
CA CYS A 131 -16.62 20.34 -18.28
C CYS A 131 -15.20 19.76 -18.53
N GLU A 132 -14.51 19.24 -17.51
CA GLU A 132 -13.20 18.56 -17.67
C GLU A 132 -13.32 17.21 -18.41
N THR A 133 -14.46 16.53 -18.29
CA THR A 133 -14.74 15.31 -19.08
C THR A 133 -14.97 15.59 -20.56
N VAL A 134 -15.45 16.79 -20.91
CA VAL A 134 -15.70 17.20 -22.30
C VAL A 134 -14.39 17.52 -23.03
N ASN A 135 -13.38 18.05 -22.34
CA ASN A 135 -12.10 18.42 -22.95
C ASN A 135 -11.14 17.22 -23.18
N ASN A 136 -11.35 16.09 -22.49
CA ASN A 136 -10.54 14.87 -22.66
C ASN A 136 -11.22 13.78 -23.50
N THR A 137 -12.50 13.94 -23.83
CA THR A 137 -13.23 13.04 -24.72
C THR A 137 -13.88 13.85 -25.82
N GLY A 138 -13.11 14.12 -26.88
CA GLY A 138 -13.71 14.45 -28.17
C GLY A 138 -14.78 13.41 -28.48
N THR A 139 -16.03 13.85 -28.55
CA THR A 139 -17.20 13.09 -29.01
C THR A 139 -17.53 11.79 -28.27
N THR A 140 -18.32 11.83 -27.19
CA THR A 140 -19.38 10.81 -27.02
C THR A 140 -20.61 11.36 -26.28
N SER A 141 -21.59 11.75 -27.09
CA SER A 141 -23.05 11.81 -26.88
C SER A 141 -23.60 11.56 -25.46
N TYR A 142 -24.34 12.56 -24.96
CA TYR A 142 -25.37 12.44 -23.93
C TYR A 142 -26.25 11.21 -24.15
N LYS A 143 -26.17 10.22 -23.25
CA LYS A 143 -27.23 9.28 -22.85
C LYS A 143 -26.65 8.28 -21.84
N ARG A 144 -26.85 8.50 -20.54
CA ARG A 144 -26.95 7.39 -19.60
C ARG A 144 -28.34 7.38 -18.98
N LYS A 145 -28.96 6.22 -19.16
CA LYS A 145 -30.38 5.91 -19.09
C LYS A 145 -30.91 6.07 -17.67
N ILE A 146 -32.12 6.60 -17.66
CA ILE A 146 -33.13 6.55 -16.60
C ILE A 146 -33.28 5.10 -16.12
N GLY A 147 -33.48 4.94 -14.81
CA GLY A 147 -33.58 3.66 -14.11
C GLY A 147 -34.59 2.71 -14.75
N ASN A 148 -34.19 1.44 -14.83
CA ASN A 148 -35.07 0.37 -15.24
C ASN A 148 -35.68 -0.26 -13.97
N SER A 149 -36.77 0.32 -13.50
CA SER A 149 -37.65 -0.24 -12.49
C SER A 149 -39.08 -0.19 -13.03
N PHE A 150 -39.52 -1.21 -13.77
CA PHE A 150 -40.89 -1.77 -13.76
C PHE A 150 -41.15 -2.78 -14.91
N ARG A 151 -42.11 -3.68 -14.64
CA ARG A 151 -42.59 -4.88 -15.39
C ARG A 151 -41.78 -6.14 -15.06
N LYS A 152 -42.19 -7.01 -14.12
CA LYS A 152 -43.44 -7.81 -14.04
C LYS A 152 -43.84 -8.39 -15.41
N ASN A 153 -43.49 -9.65 -15.69
CA ASN A 153 -44.26 -10.85 -15.33
C ASN A 153 -43.33 -12.05 -15.28
#